data_AF-A5TXY8-F1
#
_entry.id   AF-A5TXY8-F1
#
_cell.length_a   1.000
_cell.length_b   1.000
_cell.length_c   1.000
_cell.angle_alpha   90.00
_cell.angle_beta   90.00
_cell.angle_gamma   90.00
#
_symmetry.space_group_name_H-M   'P 1'
#
loop_
_entity.id
_entity.type
_entity.pdbx_description
1 polymer ?
#
loop_
_entity_poly.entity_id
_entity_poly.type
_entity_poly.pdbx_seq_one_letter_code
_entity_poly.pdbx_strand_id
1 'polypeptide(L)'
;MKKYLLVGMVVALSLLTACGKKDFSKMTFNDGEYQGHFDNDDKDHPSTADVVLTIQDGKIVSCTAEFRDSKGNIKGDDYGKDAGDDKYKKAQIAVQGFSTYADKLVEVQDPNEVDAVSGATVSNKEFKEAVWDALEKAKK
;
A
#
# COMPACT_ATOMS: atom_id res chain seq x y z
N MET A 1 -15.22 -10.53 -63.39
CA MET A 1 -14.92 -11.40 -62.23
C MET A 1 -14.09 -10.60 -61.23
N LYS A 2 -14.72 -9.98 -60.22
CA LYS A 2 -14.01 -9.29 -59.13
C LYS A 2 -14.37 -10.03 -57.85
N LYS A 3 -13.35 -10.67 -57.27
CA LYS A 3 -13.45 -11.52 -56.09
C LYS A 3 -13.53 -10.64 -54.85
N TYR A 4 -14.61 -10.78 -54.08
CA TYR A 4 -14.71 -10.26 -52.73
C TYR A 4 -13.94 -11.18 -51.79
N LEU A 5 -13.08 -10.61 -50.94
CA LEU A 5 -12.53 -11.29 -49.78
C LEU A 5 -12.50 -10.33 -48.61
N LEU A 6 -13.34 -10.67 -47.63
CA LEU A 6 -13.44 -10.14 -46.27
C LEU A 6 -12.14 -10.31 -45.50
N VAL A 7 -11.69 -9.26 -44.79
CA VAL A 7 -11.06 -9.31 -43.45
C VAL A 7 -11.35 -7.93 -42.84
N GLY A 8 -12.18 -7.75 -41.83
CA GLY A 8 -12.10 -8.37 -40.50
C GLY A 8 -11.69 -7.25 -39.52
N MET A 9 -12.67 -6.46 -39.09
CA MET A 9 -12.53 -5.36 -38.14
C MET A 9 -12.13 -5.92 -36.77
N VAL A 10 -10.83 -5.91 -36.46
CA VAL A 10 -10.35 -6.16 -35.10
C VAL A 10 -10.53 -4.87 -34.31
N VAL A 11 -11.66 -4.78 -33.61
CA VAL A 11 -11.85 -3.82 -32.53
C VAL A 11 -10.81 -4.16 -31.46
N ALA A 12 -9.79 -3.30 -31.33
CA ALA A 12 -8.85 -3.37 -30.23
C ALA A 12 -9.63 -3.08 -28.94
N LEU A 13 -9.96 -4.15 -28.21
CA LEU A 13 -10.59 -4.07 -26.90
C LEU A 13 -9.54 -3.48 -25.96
N SER A 14 -9.66 -2.18 -25.71
CA SER A 14 -8.90 -1.47 -24.69
C SER A 14 -9.08 -2.19 -23.36
N LEU A 15 -7.99 -2.75 -22.84
CA LEU A 15 -7.90 -3.20 -21.46
C LEU A 15 -8.00 -1.95 -20.59
N LEU A 16 -9.24 -1.57 -20.25
CA LEU A 16 -9.51 -0.73 -19.11
C LEU A 16 -9.06 -1.55 -17.89
N THR A 17 -7.84 -1.34 -17.44
CA THR A 17 -7.47 -1.66 -16.06
C THR A 17 -8.33 -0.78 -15.18
N ALA A 18 -9.54 -1.26 -14.89
CA ALA A 18 -10.37 -0.74 -13.84
C ALA A 18 -9.62 -1.00 -12.53
N CYS A 19 -8.71 -0.09 -12.17
CA CYS A 19 -8.39 0.15 -10.78
C CYS A 19 -9.68 0.67 -10.15
N GLY A 20 -10.58 -0.24 -9.81
CA GLY A 20 -11.76 0.08 -9.02
C GLY A 20 -11.26 0.72 -7.74
N LYS A 21 -11.49 2.02 -7.59
CA LYS A 21 -11.08 2.76 -6.40
C LYS A 21 -11.77 2.08 -5.20
N LYS A 22 -10.98 1.52 -4.28
CA LYS A 22 -11.51 0.92 -3.04
C LYS A 22 -12.23 2.03 -2.27
N ASP A 23 -13.51 1.81 -1.99
CA ASP A 23 -14.43 2.82 -1.44
C ASP A 23 -14.68 2.52 0.04
N PHE A 24 -13.90 3.17 0.90
CA PHE A 24 -13.95 2.98 2.36
C PHE A 24 -15.35 3.28 2.91
N SER A 25 -16.04 4.28 2.34
CA SER A 25 -17.34 4.76 2.82
C SER A 25 -18.46 3.69 2.74
N LYS A 26 -18.24 2.62 1.97
CA LYS A 26 -19.18 1.50 1.82
C LYS A 26 -18.84 0.30 2.71
N MET A 27 -17.74 0.35 3.45
CA MET A 27 -17.34 -0.74 4.32
C MET A 27 -17.96 -0.61 5.70
N THR A 28 -18.24 -1.77 6.31
CA THR A 28 -18.55 -1.89 7.73
C THR A 28 -17.72 -3.04 8.27
N PHE A 29 -17.25 -2.91 9.51
CA PHE A 29 -16.24 -3.80 10.07
C PHE A 29 -16.77 -4.54 11.30
N ASN A 30 -16.28 -5.76 11.47
CA ASN A 30 -16.32 -6.48 12.74
C ASN A 30 -15.23 -5.93 13.65
N ASP A 31 -15.51 -5.93 14.96
CA ASP A 31 -14.52 -5.54 15.96
C ASP A 31 -13.50 -6.66 16.13
N GLY A 32 -12.24 -6.29 16.37
CA GLY A 32 -11.15 -7.26 16.51
C GLY A 32 -9.79 -6.71 16.13
N GLU A 33 -8.81 -7.61 16.10
CA GLU A 33 -7.46 -7.33 15.61
C GLU A 33 -7.26 -8.00 14.24
N TYR A 34 -6.76 -7.24 13.26
CA TYR A 34 -6.62 -7.69 11.89
C TYR A 34 -5.23 -7.37 11.36
N GLN A 35 -4.57 -8.40 10.84
CA GLN A 35 -3.25 -8.26 10.22
C GLN A 35 -3.40 -8.08 8.71
N GLY A 36 -2.69 -7.10 8.17
CA GLY A 36 -2.61 -6.81 6.75
C GLY A 36 -1.18 -6.94 6.25
N HIS A 37 -1.02 -7.43 5.04
CA HIS A 37 0.28 -7.63 4.43
C HIS A 37 0.32 -7.08 3.02
N PHE A 38 1.41 -6.41 2.69
CA PHE A 38 1.79 -6.05 1.34
C PHE A 38 3.14 -6.68 1.02
N ASP A 39 3.22 -7.30 -0.16
CA ASP A 39 4.45 -7.74 -0.80
C ASP A 39 4.43 -7.21 -2.25
N ASN A 40 5.56 -6.71 -2.74
CA ASN A 40 5.65 -6.26 -4.11
C ASN A 40 6.04 -7.42 -5.04
N ASP A 41 5.60 -7.35 -6.30
CA ASP A 41 5.94 -8.37 -7.30
C ASP A 41 7.35 -8.15 -7.94
N ASP A 42 8.10 -7.13 -7.48
CA ASP A 42 9.42 -6.80 -8.02
C ASP A 42 10.48 -7.69 -7.37
N LYS A 43 10.85 -8.76 -8.07
CA LYS A 43 11.84 -9.72 -7.58
C LYS A 43 13.26 -9.17 -7.48
N ASP A 44 13.57 -8.08 -8.17
CA ASP A 44 14.89 -7.43 -8.11
C ASP A 44 14.96 -6.44 -6.94
N HIS A 45 13.81 -5.88 -6.55
CA HIS A 45 13.67 -4.93 -5.46
C HIS A 45 12.49 -5.27 -4.53
N PRO A 46 12.52 -6.44 -3.86
CA PRO A 46 11.45 -6.84 -2.96
C PRO A 46 11.30 -5.84 -1.82
N SER A 47 10.07 -5.66 -1.35
CA SER A 47 9.79 -4.88 -0.14
C SER A 47 8.41 -5.25 0.39
N THR A 48 8.29 -5.29 1.70
CA THR A 48 7.03 -5.63 2.37
C THR A 48 6.61 -4.53 3.32
N ALA A 49 5.30 -4.48 3.58
CA ALA A 49 4.72 -3.73 4.68
C ALA A 49 3.71 -4.61 5.42
N ASP A 50 3.85 -4.68 6.74
CA ASP A 50 2.96 -5.41 7.63
C ASP A 50 2.23 -4.39 8.51
N VAL A 51 0.91 -4.55 8.64
CA VAL A 51 0.11 -3.70 9.53
C VAL A 51 -0.74 -4.54 10.47
N VAL A 52 -0.98 -4.00 11.66
CA VAL A 52 -1.96 -4.55 12.62
C VAL A 52 -2.96 -3.46 12.93
N LEU A 53 -4.23 -3.71 12.64
CA LEU A 53 -5.35 -2.82 12.97
C LEU A 53 -6.10 -3.37 14.17
N THR A 54 -6.46 -2.50 15.11
CA THR A 54 -7.49 -2.80 16.11
C THR A 54 -8.75 -2.02 15.75
N ILE A 55 -9.87 -2.72 15.61
CA ILE A 55 -11.18 -2.14 15.30
C ILE A 55 -12.11 -2.31 16.50
N GLN A 56 -12.74 -1.22 16.92
CA GLN A 56 -13.75 -1.18 17.98
C GLN A 56 -14.91 -0.28 17.55
N ASP A 57 -16.15 -0.70 17.80
CA ASP A 57 -17.36 -0.01 17.37
C ASP A 57 -17.34 0.34 15.85
N GLY A 58 -16.75 -0.56 15.05
CA GLY A 58 -16.56 -0.37 13.61
C GLY A 58 -15.57 0.73 13.20
N LYS A 59 -14.71 1.22 14.11
CA LYS A 59 -13.68 2.23 13.84
C LYS A 59 -12.28 1.72 14.11
N ILE A 60 -11.29 2.20 13.37
CA ILE A 60 -9.87 1.90 13.62
C ILE A 60 -9.45 2.71 14.85
N VAL A 61 -9.14 2.02 15.96
CA VAL A 61 -8.69 2.65 17.22
C VAL A 61 -7.19 2.53 17.46
N SER A 62 -6.52 1.64 16.73
CA SER A 62 -5.07 1.47 16.75
C SER A 62 -4.56 0.96 15.42
N CYS A 63 -3.36 1.38 15.04
CA CYS A 63 -2.62 0.86 13.91
C CYS A 63 -1.14 0.78 14.27
N THR A 64 -0.47 -0.32 13.92
CA THR A 64 0.99 -0.40 13.85
C THR A 64 1.41 -0.76 12.43
N ALA A 65 2.58 -0.30 12.00
CA ALA A 65 3.14 -0.63 10.70
C ALA A 65 4.63 -0.97 10.80
N GLU A 66 5.05 -2.01 10.09
CA GLU A 66 6.45 -2.39 9.92
C GLU A 66 6.76 -2.47 8.42
N PHE A 67 7.88 -1.88 8.00
CA PHE A 67 8.32 -1.92 6.59
C PHE A 67 9.65 -2.65 6.51
N ARG A 68 9.82 -3.51 5.51
CA ARG A 68 11.08 -4.25 5.28
C ARG A 68 11.69 -3.94 3.93
N ASP A 69 13.02 -3.89 3.89
CA ASP A 69 13.81 -3.71 2.68
C ASP A 69 13.95 -5.02 1.88
N SER A 70 14.68 -4.97 0.76
CA SER A 70 14.87 -6.12 -0.12
C SER A 70 15.69 -7.27 0.47
N LYS A 71 16.30 -7.06 1.64
CA LYS A 71 17.00 -8.09 2.41
C LYS A 71 16.14 -8.63 3.55
N GLY A 72 14.91 -8.14 3.71
CA GLY A 72 14.01 -8.47 4.82
C GLY A 72 14.33 -7.73 6.11
N ASN A 73 15.26 -6.77 6.10
CA ASN A 73 15.57 -5.97 7.29
C ASN A 73 14.50 -4.90 7.50
N ILE A 74 14.20 -4.59 8.75
CA ILE A 74 13.32 -3.48 9.09
C ILE A 74 13.91 -2.18 8.55
N LYS A 75 13.09 -1.38 7.85
CA LYS A 75 13.44 -0.02 7.44
C LYS A 75 13.40 0.89 8.68
N GLY A 76 14.45 0.87 9.50
CA GLY A 76 14.59 1.69 10.71
C GLY A 76 15.86 2.56 10.69
N ASP A 77 16.48 2.74 11.84
CA ASP A 77 17.65 3.61 12.02
C ASP A 77 18.85 3.22 11.14
N ASP A 78 19.00 1.93 10.84
CA ASP A 78 20.08 1.41 9.98
C ASP A 78 19.71 1.36 8.50
N TYR A 79 18.47 1.73 8.12
CA TYR A 79 18.03 1.70 6.74
C TYR A 79 18.87 2.66 5.86
N GLY A 80 19.50 2.09 4.83
CA GLY A 80 20.35 2.82 3.88
C GLY A 80 21.77 3.12 4.38
N LYS A 81 22.17 2.64 5.56
CA LYS A 81 23.47 2.94 6.18
C LYS A 81 24.67 2.49 5.34
N ASP A 82 24.56 1.31 4.72
CA ASP A 82 25.61 0.75 3.86
C ASP A 82 25.66 1.38 2.46
N ALA A 83 24.71 2.27 2.13
CA ALA A 83 24.56 2.84 0.80
C ALA A 83 25.34 4.17 0.61
N GLY A 84 26.01 4.65 1.68
CA GLY A 84 26.73 5.92 1.73
C GLY A 84 25.86 7.10 2.20
N ASP A 85 26.51 8.14 2.72
CA ASP A 85 25.89 9.24 3.48
C ASP A 85 24.68 9.88 2.80
N ASP A 86 24.77 10.17 1.50
CA ASP A 86 23.69 10.84 0.77
C ASP A 86 22.47 9.95 0.59
N LYS A 87 22.66 8.64 0.41
CA LYS A 87 21.56 7.67 0.32
C LYS A 87 20.99 7.40 1.70
N TYR A 88 21.84 7.31 2.73
CA TYR A 88 21.40 7.16 4.11
C TYR A 88 20.50 8.34 4.54
N LYS A 89 20.89 9.59 4.27
CA LYS A 89 20.04 10.76 4.55
C LYS A 89 18.66 10.66 3.90
N LYS A 90 18.60 10.26 2.64
CA LYS A 90 17.31 10.07 1.92
C LYS A 90 16.49 8.94 2.52
N ALA A 91 17.13 7.83 2.88
CA ALA A 91 16.50 6.70 3.54
C ALA A 91 15.89 7.12 4.89
N GLN A 92 16.60 7.92 5.68
CA GLN A 92 16.10 8.41 6.97
C GLN A 92 14.97 9.44 6.83
N ILE A 93 14.96 10.26 5.77
CA ILE A 93 13.78 11.09 5.43
C ILE A 93 12.56 10.20 5.14
N ALA A 94 12.75 9.09 4.42
CA ALA A 94 11.67 8.14 4.17
C ALA A 94 11.16 7.51 5.47
N VAL A 95 12.06 7.08 6.36
CA VAL A 95 11.74 6.53 7.69
C VAL A 95 10.87 7.50 8.48
N GLN A 96 11.34 8.74 8.64
CA GLN A 96 10.57 9.77 9.33
C GLN A 96 9.19 9.99 8.71
N GLY A 97 9.08 9.94 7.38
CA GLY A 97 7.81 10.09 6.69
C GLY A 97 6.84 8.95 6.98
N PHE A 98 7.25 7.69 6.74
CA PHE A 98 6.35 6.56 6.87
C PHE A 98 6.03 6.18 8.31
N SER A 99 6.89 6.53 9.28
CA SER A 99 6.59 6.34 10.71
C SER A 99 5.35 7.11 11.17
N THR A 100 4.88 8.10 10.40
CA THR A 100 3.66 8.86 10.72
C THR A 100 2.37 8.24 10.19
N TYR A 101 2.43 7.25 9.29
CA TYR A 101 1.25 6.80 8.56
C TYR A 101 0.25 6.02 9.42
N ALA A 102 0.73 5.24 10.40
CA ALA A 102 -0.14 4.50 11.31
C ALA A 102 -1.00 5.44 12.16
N ASP A 103 -0.39 6.46 12.78
CA ASP A 103 -1.11 7.46 13.56
C ASP A 103 -2.10 8.25 12.69
N LYS A 104 -1.66 8.68 11.50
CA LYS A 104 -2.52 9.37 10.53
C LYS A 104 -3.72 8.52 10.13
N LEU A 105 -3.56 7.21 9.94
CA LEU A 105 -4.68 6.32 9.63
C LEU A 105 -5.70 6.30 10.76
N VAL A 106 -5.26 6.28 12.02
CA VAL A 106 -6.19 6.37 13.18
C VAL A 106 -6.92 7.71 13.18
N GLU A 107 -6.29 8.81 12.75
CA GLU A 107 -6.95 10.11 12.65
C GLU A 107 -7.99 10.16 11.51
N VAL A 108 -7.62 9.73 10.30
CA VAL A 108 -8.43 9.93 9.08
C VAL A 108 -9.35 8.75 8.76
N GLN A 109 -9.09 7.58 9.35
CA GLN A 109 -9.79 6.29 9.17
C GLN A 109 -9.68 5.68 7.76
N ASP A 110 -9.88 6.48 6.71
CA ASP A 110 -9.83 6.03 5.31
C ASP A 110 -8.36 5.96 4.83
N PRO A 111 -7.88 4.79 4.37
CA PRO A 111 -6.52 4.66 3.83
C PRO A 111 -6.25 5.62 2.67
N ASN A 112 -7.27 5.97 1.87
CA ASN A 112 -7.12 6.90 0.76
C ASN A 112 -6.71 8.30 1.23
N GLU A 113 -7.16 8.72 2.41
CA GLU A 113 -6.95 10.04 3.00
C GLU A 113 -5.61 10.16 3.77
N VAL A 114 -4.84 9.07 3.86
CA VAL A 114 -3.47 9.12 4.41
C VAL A 114 -2.53 9.71 3.35
N ASP A 115 -2.32 11.02 3.41
CA ASP A 115 -1.46 11.73 2.46
C ASP A 115 0.00 11.24 2.47
N ALA A 116 0.58 11.15 1.28
CA ALA A 116 1.98 10.79 1.11
C ALA A 116 2.90 11.90 1.64
N VAL A 117 3.88 11.52 2.45
CA VAL A 117 4.96 12.42 2.89
C VAL A 117 6.05 12.45 1.83
N SER A 118 6.59 13.64 1.54
CA SER A 118 7.73 13.80 0.63
C SER A 118 8.89 12.89 1.05
N GLY A 119 9.39 12.07 0.11
CA GLY A 119 10.43 11.08 0.36
C GLY A 119 9.95 9.70 0.81
N ALA A 120 8.66 9.54 1.14
CA ALA A 120 8.05 8.30 1.61
C ALA A 120 6.85 7.85 0.76
N THR A 121 6.82 8.21 -0.53
CA THR A 121 5.68 7.92 -1.44
C THR A 121 5.52 6.44 -1.73
N VAL A 122 6.63 5.70 -1.92
CA VAL A 122 6.58 4.25 -2.11
C VAL A 122 5.96 3.59 -0.88
N SER A 123 6.48 3.90 0.31
CA SER A 123 5.96 3.34 1.57
C SER A 123 4.53 3.78 1.91
N ASN A 124 4.06 4.93 1.39
CA ASN A 124 2.65 5.28 1.49
C ASN A 124 1.77 4.29 0.72
N LYS A 125 2.18 3.91 -0.50
CA LYS A 125 1.47 2.90 -1.29
C LYS A 125 1.50 1.54 -0.60
N GLU A 126 2.69 1.09 -0.18
CA GLU A 126 2.88 -0.18 0.54
C GLU A 126 1.96 -0.25 1.77
N PHE A 127 1.94 0.82 2.58
CA PHE A 127 1.09 0.95 3.75
C PHE A 127 -0.40 0.87 3.40
N LYS A 128 -0.88 1.67 2.41
CA LYS A 128 -2.29 1.68 2.04
C LYS A 128 -2.76 0.30 1.57
N GLU A 129 -1.95 -0.41 0.79
CA GLU A 129 -2.31 -1.76 0.34
C GLU A 129 -2.37 -2.76 1.50
N ALA A 130 -1.41 -2.73 2.43
CA ALA A 130 -1.44 -3.57 3.62
C ALA A 130 -2.68 -3.27 4.50
N VAL A 131 -3.03 -1.99 4.67
CA VAL A 131 -4.24 -1.59 5.41
C VAL A 131 -5.50 -2.08 4.72
N TRP A 132 -5.59 -1.95 3.38
CA TRP A 132 -6.73 -2.49 2.63
C TRP A 132 -6.88 -4.00 2.80
N ASP A 133 -5.78 -4.74 2.80
CA ASP A 133 -5.78 -6.18 3.07
C ASP A 133 -6.32 -6.50 4.48
N ALA A 134 -5.93 -5.73 5.51
CA ALA A 134 -6.50 -5.88 6.86
C ALA A 134 -8.00 -5.53 6.91
N LEU A 135 -8.43 -4.43 6.27
CA LEU A 135 -9.82 -3.98 6.27
C LEU A 135 -10.77 -4.94 5.55
N GLU A 136 -10.32 -5.57 4.46
CA GLU A 136 -11.12 -6.60 3.78
C GLU A 136 -11.32 -7.85 4.66
N LYS A 137 -10.32 -8.23 5.47
CA LYS A 137 -10.46 -9.32 6.46
C LYS A 137 -11.40 -8.95 7.62
N ALA A 138 -11.50 -7.66 7.94
CA ALA A 138 -12.38 -7.14 8.98
C ALA A 138 -13.83 -6.95 8.52
N LYS A 139 -14.10 -6.99 7.22
CA LYS A 139 -15.39 -6.64 6.63
C LYS A 139 -16.52 -7.55 7.13
N LYS A 140 -17.71 -6.95 7.31
CA LYS A 140 -18.98 -7.63 7.58
C LYS A 140 -19.63 -8.20 6.33
#